data_AF-A0A923Y928-F1
#
_entry.id   AF-A0A923Y928-F1
#
_cell.length_a   1.000
_cell.length_b   1.000
_cell.length_c   1.000
_cell.angle_alpha   90.00
_cell.angle_beta   90.00
_cell.angle_gamma   90.00
#
_symmetry.space_group_name_H-M   'P 1'
#
loop_
_entity.id
_entity.type
_entity.pdbx_description
1 polymer ?
#
loop_
_entity_poly.entity_id
_entity_poly.type
_entity_poly.pdbx_seq_one_letter_code
_entity_poly.pdbx_strand_id
1 'polypeptide(L)'
;MLVELGWGNDYLSQTNLSPKRREDVPDFLLFGDAKAMQTARNEPREDRRYRHGLAILEAKRWMRPLDRGDSAEATDPGAPSSQMLRYLSRADVASDRAVKLGLLTNGAVWPLYYQDARSRAEEFLEIDLAAALGVPGVQGELDGMAPEHALKIFFLLFNREAFLPQAGWDSGNRTFHAFALNEARLYEEKVSQDLGARVFTEIFPQLAQALADGDLQAQRQKVGYGQFTRQQYTREYLDEVRESALIFLYRLLFLFYAEDRNLLPVNDPRYREYSVRRLREEVRNKVDAGLKWSSTMPKLWLSLQGVFTLVDRGDDDIGMPAYNGGLFDRARSPLLERTNVPDTVMAPIIDALSRRTEDLLRAWINYRDLAVSHLGGIYERLLEYTLVHEVQAADDYRDKPEINRITAQPASFARKVSGSYYTHDDLVRLILRESVGLLAAERLDTFKTQIDKLKKKASLNPGDWDVLDQLDPASAILELKVCDPAMGSGHFLVALVDDLADRVLEAINTAEHSVAEQKWAAHLAERGQPWLSPLVARIAAIRQ
;
A
#
# COMPACT_ATOMS: atom_id res chain seq x y z
N MET A 1 17.65 -7.42 25.48
CA MET A 1 17.02 -6.52 24.49
C MET A 1 15.90 -5.69 25.10
N LEU A 2 14.81 -6.26 25.66
CA LEU A 2 13.78 -5.45 26.35
C LEU A 2 14.34 -4.55 27.48
N VAL A 3 15.32 -5.05 28.23
CA VAL A 3 16.06 -4.24 29.23
C VAL A 3 16.75 -3.03 28.59
N GLU A 4 17.46 -3.22 27.48
CA GLU A 4 18.14 -2.14 26.74
C GLU A 4 17.17 -1.14 26.12
N LEU A 5 15.96 -1.59 25.76
CA LEU A 5 14.86 -0.77 25.29
C LEU A 5 14.09 -0.06 26.44
N GLY A 6 14.56 -0.17 27.68
CA GLY A 6 13.97 0.52 28.83
C GLY A 6 12.72 -0.14 29.41
N TRP A 7 12.29 -1.29 28.90
CA TRP A 7 11.14 -2.04 29.45
C TRP A 7 11.46 -2.75 30.76
N GLY A 8 12.73 -3.07 31.01
CA GLY A 8 13.17 -3.73 32.24
C GLY A 8 12.39 -5.02 32.51
N ASN A 9 11.74 -5.09 33.68
CA ASN A 9 10.87 -6.19 34.10
C ASN A 9 9.38 -5.80 34.10
N ASP A 10 9.01 -4.68 33.48
CA ASP A 10 7.64 -4.13 33.48
C ASP A 10 6.78 -4.80 32.39
N TYR A 11 6.69 -6.12 32.45
CA TYR A 11 5.89 -6.94 31.53
C TYR A 11 5.21 -8.12 32.25
N LEU A 12 4.12 -8.62 31.66
CA LEU A 12 3.48 -9.87 32.06
C LEU A 12 3.58 -10.89 30.93
N SER A 13 4.10 -12.07 31.25
CA SER A 13 4.19 -13.17 30.29
C SER A 13 2.87 -13.92 30.16
N GLN A 14 2.54 -14.32 28.93
CA GLN A 14 1.44 -15.22 28.61
C GLN A 14 0.08 -14.80 29.20
N THR A 15 -0.32 -13.55 28.97
CA THR A 15 -1.61 -13.02 29.45
C THR A 15 -2.73 -13.34 28.47
N ASN A 16 -3.86 -13.88 28.91
CA ASN A 16 -4.93 -14.29 28.02
C ASN A 16 -5.86 -13.15 27.59
N LEU A 17 -6.13 -13.02 26.30
CA LEU A 17 -7.05 -12.02 25.72
C LEU A 17 -8.53 -12.42 25.83
N SER A 18 -8.83 -13.71 26.05
CA SER A 18 -10.20 -14.24 26.11
C SER A 18 -10.65 -14.54 27.55
N PRO A 19 -11.89 -14.16 27.92
CA PRO A 19 -12.42 -14.40 29.27
C PRO A 19 -12.81 -15.85 29.56
N LYS A 20 -12.94 -16.72 28.54
CA LYS A 20 -13.53 -18.06 28.70
C LYS A 20 -12.53 -19.22 28.57
N ARG A 21 -11.43 -19.05 27.83
CA ARG A 21 -10.44 -20.11 27.53
C ARG A 21 -9.09 -19.50 27.20
N ARG A 22 -8.00 -20.27 27.33
CA ARG A 22 -6.61 -19.88 27.00
C ARG A 22 -6.42 -19.83 25.48
N GLU A 23 -7.15 -18.92 24.86
CA GLU A 23 -7.21 -18.67 23.43
C GLU A 23 -6.69 -17.25 23.23
N ASP A 24 -5.59 -17.13 22.50
CA ASP A 24 -4.96 -15.86 22.11
C ASP A 24 -4.16 -15.24 23.24
N VAL A 25 -2.96 -15.79 23.39
CA VAL A 25 -2.03 -15.44 24.44
C VAL A 25 -0.76 -14.94 23.77
N PRO A 26 -0.57 -13.61 23.60
CA PRO A 26 0.72 -13.09 23.22
C PRO A 26 1.75 -13.43 24.29
N ASP A 27 3.01 -13.57 23.87
CA ASP A 27 4.10 -13.87 24.80
C ASP A 27 4.21 -12.84 25.92
N PHE A 28 4.04 -11.56 25.61
CA PHE A 28 4.15 -10.48 26.59
C PHE A 28 3.09 -9.38 26.42
N LEU A 29 2.61 -8.88 27.55
CA LEU A 29 1.93 -7.60 27.69
C LEU A 29 2.90 -6.61 28.34
N LEU A 30 3.18 -5.48 27.69
CA LEU A 30 4.17 -4.49 28.10
C LEU A 30 3.52 -3.33 28.85
N PHE A 31 4.17 -2.81 29.89
CA PHE A 31 3.65 -1.74 30.76
C PHE A 31 4.58 -0.52 30.77
N GLY A 32 4.00 0.66 30.99
CA GLY A 32 4.75 1.90 31.10
C GLY A 32 5.58 2.02 32.39
N ASP A 33 5.10 1.39 33.47
CA ASP A 33 5.78 1.37 34.76
C ASP A 33 5.36 0.16 35.61
N ALA A 34 6.13 -0.10 36.67
CA ALA A 34 5.88 -1.17 37.62
C ALA A 34 4.52 -1.05 38.34
N LYS A 35 3.98 0.16 38.50
CA LYS A 35 2.69 0.39 39.18
C LYS A 35 1.51 -0.05 38.32
N ALA A 36 1.55 0.26 37.02
CA ALA A 36 0.58 -0.21 36.04
C ALA A 36 0.62 -1.74 35.94
N MET A 37 1.82 -2.33 35.87
CA MET A 37 1.99 -3.78 35.90
C MET A 37 1.41 -4.40 37.19
N GLN A 38 1.67 -3.82 38.37
CA GLN A 38 1.15 -4.36 39.62
C GLN A 38 -0.38 -4.23 39.71
N THR A 39 -0.94 -3.14 39.20
CA THR A 39 -2.40 -2.98 39.08
C THR A 39 -2.99 -4.09 38.20
N ALA A 40 -2.36 -4.36 37.06
CA ALA A 40 -2.76 -5.44 36.16
C ALA A 40 -2.64 -6.84 36.80
N ARG A 41 -1.58 -7.11 37.59
CA ARG A 41 -1.45 -8.38 38.33
C ARG A 41 -2.58 -8.60 39.32
N ASN A 42 -3.06 -7.52 39.93
CA ASN A 42 -4.15 -7.58 40.90
C ASN A 42 -5.53 -7.69 40.24
N GLU A 43 -5.63 -7.50 38.92
CA GLU A 43 -6.88 -7.72 38.18
C GLU A 43 -7.12 -9.24 38.00
N PRO A 44 -8.22 -9.77 38.58
CA PRO A 44 -8.52 -11.20 38.57
C PRO A 44 -8.87 -11.73 37.18
N ARG A 45 -9.40 -10.87 36.28
CA ARG A 45 -9.73 -11.27 34.91
C ARG A 45 -8.56 -10.97 33.97
N GLU A 46 -7.97 -12.02 33.40
CA GLU A 46 -6.77 -11.88 32.56
C GLU A 46 -6.97 -10.96 31.35
N ASP A 47 -8.16 -11.02 30.72
CA ASP A 47 -8.53 -10.16 29.59
C ASP A 47 -8.52 -8.67 29.98
N ARG A 48 -8.89 -8.34 31.22
CA ARG A 48 -8.94 -6.95 31.69
C ARG A 48 -7.57 -6.38 32.04
N ARG A 49 -6.54 -7.22 32.18
CA ARG A 49 -5.17 -6.76 32.45
C ARG A 49 -4.64 -5.87 31.32
N TYR A 50 -5.12 -6.09 30.10
CA TYR A 50 -4.77 -5.31 28.91
C TYR A 50 -5.15 -3.84 29.02
N ARG A 51 -6.14 -3.47 29.84
CA ARG A 51 -6.54 -2.06 30.08
C ARG A 51 -5.43 -1.23 30.74
N HIS A 52 -4.42 -1.88 31.28
CA HIS A 52 -3.27 -1.25 31.93
C HIS A 52 -1.99 -1.35 31.12
N GLY A 53 -1.99 -2.11 30.02
CA GLY A 53 -0.82 -2.27 29.15
C GLY A 53 -0.69 -1.14 28.13
N LEU A 54 0.48 -1.08 27.49
CA LEU A 54 0.76 -0.14 26.40
C LEU A 54 0.84 -0.84 25.04
N ALA A 55 1.39 -2.06 25.00
CA ALA A 55 1.60 -2.82 23.78
C ALA A 55 1.65 -4.33 24.07
N ILE A 56 1.38 -5.13 23.04
CA ILE A 56 1.63 -6.57 23.06
C ILE A 56 2.93 -6.89 22.33
N LEU A 57 3.61 -7.96 22.74
CA LEU A 57 4.78 -8.49 22.04
C LEU A 57 4.67 -9.99 21.86
N GLU A 58 4.96 -10.44 20.63
CA GLU A 58 5.09 -11.84 20.26
C GLU A 58 6.52 -12.11 19.76
N ALA A 59 7.17 -13.12 20.32
CA ALA A 59 8.55 -13.46 19.98
C ALA A 59 8.64 -14.88 19.42
N LYS A 60 9.21 -15.00 18.23
CA LYS A 60 9.49 -16.28 17.57
C LYS A 60 10.95 -16.66 17.70
N ARG A 61 11.23 -17.94 17.43
CA ARG A 61 12.59 -18.48 17.36
C ARG A 61 13.43 -17.72 16.31
N TRP A 62 14.75 -17.69 16.54
CA TRP A 62 15.70 -17.00 15.67
C TRP A 62 15.50 -17.36 14.19
N MET A 63 15.39 -16.34 13.33
CA MET A 63 15.25 -16.46 11.87
C MET A 63 14.02 -17.24 11.38
N ARG A 64 13.00 -17.44 12.22
CA ARG A 64 11.70 -17.93 11.72
C ARG A 64 11.09 -16.89 10.78
N PRO A 65 10.66 -17.25 9.57
CA PRO A 65 9.91 -16.34 8.70
C PRO A 65 8.67 -15.80 9.43
N LEU A 66 8.44 -14.49 9.32
CA LEU A 66 7.32 -13.82 9.99
C LEU A 66 6.08 -13.70 9.10
N ASP A 67 6.28 -13.71 7.78
CA ASP A 67 5.28 -13.48 6.73
C ASP A 67 4.61 -14.76 6.20
N ARG A 68 5.14 -15.93 6.56
CA ARG A 68 4.64 -17.23 6.13
C ARG A 68 4.70 -18.26 7.26
N GLY A 69 3.86 -19.26 7.14
CA GLY A 69 3.87 -20.41 8.02
C GLY A 69 5.13 -21.26 7.87
N ASP A 70 5.40 -22.08 8.88
CA ASP A 70 6.46 -23.08 8.87
C ASP A 70 5.88 -24.44 9.25
N SER A 71 5.68 -25.29 8.25
CA SER A 71 5.12 -26.63 8.44
C SER A 71 6.03 -27.56 9.25
N ALA A 72 7.31 -27.21 9.43
CA ALA A 72 8.20 -27.95 10.33
C ALA A 72 7.85 -27.72 11.82
N GLU A 73 7.11 -26.66 12.14
CA GLU A 73 6.75 -26.29 13.51
C GLU A 73 5.32 -26.76 13.84
N ALA A 74 5.19 -28.03 14.23
CA ALA A 74 3.90 -28.69 14.45
C ALA A 74 2.97 -27.97 15.45
N THR A 75 3.53 -27.22 16.41
CA THR A 75 2.76 -26.50 17.44
C THR A 75 2.33 -25.11 17.02
N ASP A 76 2.95 -24.54 15.99
CA ASP A 76 2.68 -23.18 15.52
C ASP A 76 2.99 -23.06 14.01
N PRO A 77 2.21 -23.75 13.17
CA PRO A 77 2.48 -23.87 11.73
C PRO A 77 2.15 -22.59 10.96
N GLY A 78 1.36 -21.69 11.55
CA GLY A 78 0.80 -20.51 10.90
C GLY A 78 1.82 -19.37 10.74
N ALA A 79 1.44 -18.37 9.93
CA ALA A 79 2.23 -17.15 9.76
C ALA A 79 2.17 -16.28 11.03
N PRO A 80 3.32 -15.92 11.65
CA PRO A 80 3.36 -15.07 12.83
C PRO A 80 2.70 -13.69 12.63
N SER A 81 2.79 -13.11 11.43
CA SER A 81 2.14 -11.84 11.10
C SER A 81 0.61 -11.91 11.23
N SER A 82 -0.02 -12.96 10.69
CA SER A 82 -1.48 -13.16 10.79
C SER A 82 -1.92 -13.40 12.24
N GLN A 83 -1.10 -14.09 13.03
CA GLN A 83 -1.34 -14.26 14.46
C GLN A 83 -1.31 -12.92 15.21
N MET A 84 -0.36 -12.04 14.88
CA MET A 84 -0.26 -10.70 15.47
C MET A 84 -1.50 -9.85 15.16
N LEU A 85 -2.03 -9.87 13.93
CA LEU A 85 -3.24 -9.12 13.58
C LEU A 85 -4.43 -9.52 14.46
N ARG A 86 -4.61 -10.85 14.64
CA ARG A 86 -5.66 -11.40 15.51
C ARG A 86 -5.47 -10.99 16.98
N TYR A 87 -4.23 -11.05 17.49
CA TYR A 87 -3.93 -10.60 18.86
C TYR A 87 -4.24 -9.12 19.05
N LEU A 88 -3.86 -8.29 18.08
CA LEU A 88 -4.06 -6.86 18.14
C LEU A 88 -5.57 -6.50 18.10
N SER A 89 -6.34 -7.16 17.24
CA SER A 89 -7.81 -7.06 17.20
C SER A 89 -8.44 -7.36 18.57
N ARG A 90 -8.00 -8.44 19.22
CA ARG A 90 -8.54 -8.82 20.54
C ARG A 90 -8.05 -7.90 21.65
N ALA A 91 -6.78 -7.46 21.60
CA ALA A 91 -6.21 -6.54 22.57
C ALA A 91 -6.93 -5.20 22.56
N ASP A 92 -7.28 -4.69 21.37
CA ASP A 92 -8.05 -3.45 21.23
C ASP A 92 -9.40 -3.53 21.96
N VAL A 93 -10.12 -4.65 21.82
CA VAL A 93 -11.40 -4.86 22.50
C VAL A 93 -11.21 -5.07 24.00
N ALA A 94 -10.28 -5.93 24.40
CA ALA A 94 -10.06 -6.30 25.82
C ALA A 94 -9.53 -5.11 26.66
N SER A 95 -8.76 -4.23 26.03
CA SER A 95 -8.17 -3.04 26.65
C SER A 95 -9.05 -1.79 26.62
N ASP A 96 -10.29 -1.88 26.11
CA ASP A 96 -11.14 -0.72 25.83
C ASP A 96 -10.41 0.35 24.96
N ARG A 97 -9.77 -0.09 23.87
CA ARG A 97 -8.99 0.72 22.89
C ARG A 97 -7.68 1.31 23.42
N ALA A 98 -7.20 0.87 24.59
CA ALA A 98 -5.95 1.39 25.18
C ALA A 98 -4.70 0.80 24.51
N VAL A 99 -4.73 -0.49 24.15
CA VAL A 99 -3.61 -1.18 23.50
C VAL A 99 -3.85 -1.20 21.99
N LYS A 100 -3.04 -0.42 21.27
CA LYS A 100 -3.11 -0.28 19.81
C LYS A 100 -1.84 -0.67 19.07
N LEU A 101 -0.76 -0.95 19.78
CA LEU A 101 0.55 -1.27 19.20
C LEU A 101 0.90 -2.73 19.49
N GLY A 102 1.41 -3.42 18.47
CA GLY A 102 1.86 -4.80 18.55
C GLY A 102 3.28 -4.95 18.01
N LEU A 103 4.16 -5.57 18.79
CA LEU A 103 5.54 -5.84 18.41
C LEU A 103 5.67 -7.32 18.04
N LEU A 104 6.15 -7.61 16.84
CA LEU A 104 6.51 -8.96 16.43
C LEU A 104 8.03 -9.04 16.28
N THR A 105 8.63 -10.17 16.61
CA THR A 105 10.05 -10.37 16.31
C THR A 105 10.43 -11.83 16.18
N ASN A 106 11.39 -12.14 15.31
CA ASN A 106 12.13 -13.41 15.29
C ASN A 106 13.58 -13.22 15.80
N GLY A 107 13.84 -12.14 16.53
CA GLY A 107 15.15 -11.70 16.98
C GLY A 107 15.95 -10.91 15.95
N ALA A 108 15.83 -11.23 14.65
CA ALA A 108 16.56 -10.53 13.58
C ALA A 108 15.77 -9.33 13.05
N VAL A 109 14.48 -9.53 12.80
CA VAL A 109 13.56 -8.54 12.23
C VAL A 109 12.51 -8.15 13.27
N TRP A 110 12.12 -6.87 13.26
CA TRP A 110 11.19 -6.27 14.21
C TRP A 110 10.09 -5.48 13.50
N PRO A 111 8.95 -6.13 13.18
CA PRO A 111 7.74 -5.44 12.77
C PRO A 111 7.01 -4.77 13.95
N LEU A 112 6.53 -3.54 13.72
CA LEU A 112 5.68 -2.77 14.61
C LEU A 112 4.34 -2.49 13.93
N TYR A 113 3.29 -3.11 14.45
CA TYR A 113 1.92 -3.02 13.96
C TYR A 113 1.12 -1.97 14.72
N TYR A 114 0.18 -1.33 14.02
CA TYR A 114 -0.76 -0.37 14.59
C TYR A 114 -2.21 -0.76 14.27
N GLN A 115 -3.06 -0.82 15.28
CA GLN A 115 -4.42 -1.36 15.15
C GLN A 115 -5.33 -0.54 14.24
N ASP A 116 -5.15 0.78 14.20
CA ASP A 116 -6.01 1.65 13.37
C ASP A 116 -5.39 1.94 11.98
N ALA A 117 -4.41 1.15 11.55
CA ALA A 117 -3.89 1.21 10.18
C ALA A 117 -5.01 0.97 9.14
N ARG A 118 -4.79 1.37 7.87
CA ARG A 118 -5.77 1.13 6.78
C ARG A 118 -5.80 -0.34 6.39
N SER A 119 -4.62 -0.92 6.17
CA SER A 119 -4.40 -2.36 6.09
C SER A 119 -3.34 -2.71 7.11
N ARG A 120 -3.68 -3.49 8.14
CA ARG A 120 -2.68 -3.89 9.15
C ARG A 120 -1.73 -4.96 8.60
N ALA A 121 -2.15 -5.68 7.57
CA ALA A 121 -1.29 -6.62 6.87
C ALA A 121 -0.18 -5.95 6.05
N GLU A 122 -0.38 -4.71 5.60
CA GLU A 122 0.57 -3.99 4.73
C GLU A 122 1.20 -2.75 5.39
N GLU A 123 0.47 -2.03 6.24
CA GLU A 123 0.93 -0.80 6.87
C GLU A 123 1.50 -1.06 8.28
N PHE A 124 2.72 -1.59 8.28
CA PHE A 124 3.53 -1.75 9.49
C PHE A 124 4.95 -1.26 9.24
N LEU A 125 5.64 -0.86 10.32
CA LEU A 125 7.07 -0.54 10.21
C LEU A 125 7.88 -1.79 10.48
N GLU A 126 8.78 -2.15 9.58
CA GLU A 126 9.74 -3.23 9.77
C GLU A 126 11.17 -2.69 9.87
N ILE A 127 11.94 -3.21 10.82
CA ILE A 127 13.38 -2.96 10.90
C ILE A 127 14.13 -4.28 10.99
N ASP A 128 15.03 -4.52 10.05
CA ASP A 128 16.03 -5.58 10.13
C ASP A 128 17.16 -5.16 11.07
N LEU A 129 16.99 -5.48 12.35
CA LEU A 129 17.96 -5.17 13.39
C LEU A 129 19.26 -5.96 13.20
N ALA A 130 19.19 -7.20 12.71
CA ALA A 130 20.37 -8.01 12.45
C ALA A 130 21.24 -7.41 11.34
N ALA A 131 20.63 -6.92 10.26
CA ALA A 131 21.31 -6.18 9.21
C ALA A 131 21.91 -4.87 9.72
N ALA A 132 21.16 -4.12 10.53
CA ALA A 132 21.62 -2.86 11.13
C ALA A 132 22.83 -3.06 12.08
N LEU A 133 22.89 -4.20 12.78
CA LEU A 133 24.00 -4.58 13.66
C LEU A 133 25.15 -5.27 12.93
N GLY A 134 24.99 -5.63 11.65
CA GLY A 134 26.00 -6.36 10.87
C GLY A 134 26.22 -7.79 11.37
N VAL A 135 25.16 -8.49 11.81
CA VAL A 135 25.26 -9.87 12.31
C VAL A 135 25.77 -10.80 11.20
N PRO A 136 26.89 -11.53 11.41
CA PRO A 136 27.43 -12.41 10.39
C PRO A 136 26.44 -13.51 9.98
N GLY A 137 26.31 -13.74 8.67
CA GLY A 137 25.46 -14.82 8.13
C GLY A 137 23.97 -14.49 8.02
N VAL A 138 23.56 -13.27 8.37
CA VAL A 138 22.20 -12.76 8.09
C VAL A 138 22.25 -11.92 6.80
N GLN A 139 21.46 -12.31 5.81
CA GLN A 139 21.20 -11.48 4.64
C GLN A 139 19.96 -10.64 4.93
N GLY A 140 20.11 -9.32 4.90
CA GLY A 140 19.05 -8.37 5.18
C GLY A 140 19.29 -7.07 4.45
N GLU A 141 18.21 -6.42 4.04
CA GLU A 141 18.24 -5.13 3.35
C GLU A 141 17.71 -4.03 4.28
N LEU A 142 18.37 -2.87 4.26
CA LEU A 142 17.95 -1.71 5.05
C LEU A 142 17.21 -0.67 4.18
N ASP A 143 16.69 -1.07 3.01
CA ASP A 143 16.00 -0.18 2.06
C ASP A 143 16.79 1.11 1.71
N GLY A 144 18.12 0.99 1.65
CA GLY A 144 19.03 2.11 1.38
C GLY A 144 19.37 2.99 2.59
N MET A 145 18.90 2.62 3.78
CA MET A 145 19.22 3.27 5.04
C MET A 145 20.63 2.89 5.53
N ALA A 146 21.38 3.88 6.02
CA ALA A 146 22.65 3.60 6.69
C ALA A 146 22.41 2.80 7.99
N PRO A 147 23.23 1.77 8.30
CA PRO A 147 23.06 0.95 9.50
C PRO A 147 22.92 1.74 10.81
N GLU A 148 23.74 2.79 10.99
CA GLU A 148 23.66 3.65 12.17
C GLU A 148 22.31 4.38 12.27
N HIS A 149 21.73 4.80 11.14
CA HIS A 149 20.42 5.45 11.13
C HIS A 149 19.29 4.47 11.45
N ALA A 150 19.38 3.23 10.92
CA ALA A 150 18.44 2.17 11.24
C ALA A 150 18.43 1.85 12.75
N LEU A 151 19.61 1.78 13.37
CA LEU A 151 19.72 1.58 14.83
C LEU A 151 19.12 2.74 15.64
N LYS A 152 19.28 3.99 15.19
CA LYS A 152 18.66 5.16 15.83
C LYS A 152 17.14 5.09 15.74
N ILE A 153 16.60 4.77 14.56
CA ILE A 153 15.15 4.63 14.36
C ILE A 153 14.62 3.48 15.21
N PHE A 154 15.30 2.33 15.22
CA PHE A 154 14.95 1.19 16.07
C PHE A 154 14.88 1.60 17.54
N PHE A 155 15.93 2.23 18.06
CA PHE A 155 15.93 2.67 19.44
C PHE A 155 14.81 3.68 19.73
N LEU A 156 14.61 4.67 18.85
CA LEU A 156 13.59 5.71 19.03
C LEU A 156 12.15 5.16 19.03
N LEU A 157 11.86 4.12 18.26
CA LEU A 157 10.50 3.59 18.12
C LEU A 157 10.22 2.44 19.10
N PHE A 158 11.19 1.58 19.38
CA PHE A 158 10.97 0.39 20.21
C PHE A 158 11.28 0.62 21.70
N ASN A 159 11.86 1.76 22.07
CA ASN A 159 12.10 2.11 23.46
C ASN A 159 10.79 2.43 24.21
N ARG A 160 10.67 2.02 25.47
CA ARG A 160 9.50 2.24 26.32
C ARG A 160 9.01 3.70 26.33
N GLU A 161 9.93 4.66 26.37
CA GLU A 161 9.58 6.10 26.41
C GLU A 161 8.79 6.53 25.17
N ALA A 162 8.95 5.87 24.02
CA ALA A 162 8.19 6.16 22.82
C ALA A 162 6.70 5.79 22.93
N PHE A 163 6.37 4.86 23.84
CA PHE A 163 5.00 4.41 24.14
C PHE A 163 4.34 5.27 25.23
N LEU A 164 5.10 6.16 25.87
CA LEU A 164 4.58 7.06 26.91
C LEU A 164 4.17 8.42 26.33
N PRO A 165 3.21 9.12 26.96
CA PRO A 165 2.86 10.49 26.60
C PRO A 165 4.04 11.47 26.70
N GLN A 166 4.21 12.31 25.68
CA GLN A 166 5.37 13.21 25.50
C GLN A 166 5.11 14.61 26.08
N ALA A 167 4.77 14.69 27.37
CA ALA A 167 4.36 15.93 28.04
C ALA A 167 5.39 17.08 28.01
N GLY A 168 6.67 16.77 27.73
CA GLY A 168 7.75 17.76 27.73
C GLY A 168 7.82 18.65 26.49
N TRP A 169 7.32 18.18 25.35
CA TRP A 169 7.46 18.89 24.06
C TRP A 169 6.24 18.78 23.13
N ASP A 170 5.34 17.81 23.33
CA ASP A 170 4.08 17.73 22.60
C ASP A 170 2.93 18.26 23.46
N SER A 171 2.35 19.40 23.08
CA SER A 171 1.19 19.98 23.77
C SER A 171 -0.05 19.08 23.71
N GLY A 172 -0.12 18.18 22.73
CA GLY A 172 -1.18 17.18 22.60
C GLY A 172 -1.06 16.01 23.58
N ASN A 173 0.05 15.92 24.35
CA ASN A 173 0.36 14.82 25.25
C ASN A 173 0.22 13.44 24.56
N ARG A 174 0.58 13.37 23.28
CA ARG A 174 0.56 12.14 22.49
C ARG A 174 1.80 11.30 22.80
N THR A 175 1.75 10.00 22.48
CA THR A 175 2.96 9.17 22.44
C THR A 175 3.84 9.57 21.26
N PHE A 176 5.13 9.20 21.26
CA PHE A 176 6.01 9.49 20.13
C PHE A 176 5.48 8.85 18.83
N HIS A 177 4.94 7.63 18.92
CA HIS A 177 4.30 6.93 17.80
C HIS A 177 3.13 7.71 17.21
N ALA A 178 2.22 8.19 18.06
CA ALA A 178 1.06 8.96 17.61
C ALA A 178 1.46 10.33 17.04
N PHE A 179 2.51 10.95 17.58
CA PHE A 179 3.10 12.16 17.02
C PHE A 179 3.72 11.88 15.63
N ALA A 180 4.59 10.89 15.52
CA ALA A 180 5.28 10.53 14.28
C ALA A 180 4.30 10.13 13.17
N LEU A 181 3.28 9.35 13.50
CA LEU A 181 2.22 8.99 12.56
C LEU A 181 1.43 10.21 12.06
N ASN A 182 1.12 11.14 12.97
CA ASN A 182 0.45 12.39 12.59
C ASN A 182 1.32 13.26 11.67
N GLU A 183 2.60 13.43 12.00
CA GLU A 183 3.54 14.18 11.17
C GLU A 183 3.73 13.52 9.79
N ALA A 184 3.85 12.19 9.74
CA ALA A 184 3.92 11.43 8.50
C ALA A 184 2.67 11.68 7.63
N ARG A 185 1.48 11.61 8.24
CA ARG A 185 0.22 11.85 7.52
C ARG A 185 0.11 13.28 6.98
N LEU A 186 0.49 14.29 7.78
CA LEU A 186 0.53 15.68 7.33
C LEU A 186 1.56 15.89 6.21
N TYR A 187 2.70 15.22 6.30
CA TYR A 187 3.72 15.24 5.25
C TYR A 187 3.19 14.61 3.96
N GLU A 188 2.59 13.43 4.01
CA GLU A 188 1.96 12.76 2.86
C GLU A 188 0.84 13.60 2.23
N GLU A 189 -0.03 14.19 3.06
CA GLU A 189 -1.10 15.10 2.60
C GLU A 189 -0.49 16.29 1.83
N LYS A 190 0.58 16.89 2.35
CA LYS A 190 1.29 17.99 1.68
C LYS A 190 1.95 17.54 0.38
N VAL A 191 2.69 16.43 0.39
CA VAL A 191 3.35 15.92 -0.82
C VAL A 191 2.32 15.59 -1.90
N SER A 192 1.19 14.99 -1.53
CA SER A 192 0.07 14.73 -2.44
C SER A 192 -0.52 16.01 -3.03
N GLN A 193 -0.77 17.03 -2.21
CA GLN A 193 -1.31 18.31 -2.67
C GLN A 193 -0.35 19.00 -3.64
N ASP A 194 0.94 19.05 -3.30
CA ASP A 194 2.00 19.66 -4.13
C ASP A 194 2.16 18.89 -5.45
N LEU A 195 2.22 17.55 -5.40
CA LEU A 195 2.30 16.70 -6.59
C LEU A 195 1.06 16.87 -7.47
N GLY A 196 -0.13 16.83 -6.87
CA GLY A 196 -1.38 17.06 -7.56
C GLY A 196 -1.38 18.40 -8.28
N ALA A 197 -1.12 19.50 -7.55
CA ALA A 197 -1.03 20.84 -8.14
C ALA A 197 -0.10 20.87 -9.35
N ARG A 198 1.12 20.33 -9.22
CA ARG A 198 2.11 20.27 -10.31
C ARG A 198 1.63 19.44 -11.49
N VAL A 199 1.00 18.29 -11.22
CA VAL A 199 0.40 17.45 -12.26
C VAL A 199 -0.60 18.26 -13.08
N PHE A 200 -1.44 19.06 -12.43
CA PHE A 200 -2.44 19.88 -13.12
C PHE A 200 -1.86 21.07 -13.87
N THR A 201 -1.00 21.85 -13.22
CA THR A 201 -0.59 23.16 -13.72
C THR A 201 0.53 23.07 -14.75
N GLU A 202 1.36 22.03 -14.65
CA GLU A 202 2.58 21.91 -15.43
C GLU A 202 2.58 20.62 -16.27
N ILE A 203 2.47 19.47 -15.61
CA ILE A 203 2.79 18.18 -16.25
C ILE A 203 1.73 17.79 -17.26
N PHE A 204 0.45 17.87 -16.91
CA PHE A 204 -0.63 17.43 -17.79
C PHE A 204 -0.76 18.30 -19.05
N PRO A 205 -0.75 19.65 -18.98
CA PRO A 205 -0.73 20.48 -20.19
C PRO A 205 0.54 20.26 -21.03
N GLN A 206 1.71 20.14 -20.38
CA GLN A 206 2.97 19.89 -21.09
C GLN A 206 2.95 18.54 -21.80
N LEU A 207 2.44 17.49 -21.15
CA LEU A 207 2.29 16.16 -21.74
C LEU A 207 1.30 16.19 -22.91
N ALA A 208 0.13 16.82 -22.75
CA ALA A 208 -0.85 16.94 -23.82
C ALA A 208 -0.29 17.67 -25.05
N GLN A 209 0.44 18.78 -24.83
CA GLN A 209 1.15 19.48 -25.89
C GLN A 209 2.20 18.58 -26.55
N ALA A 210 3.02 17.89 -25.76
CA ALA A 210 4.05 16.99 -26.26
C ALA A 210 3.49 15.84 -27.11
N LEU A 211 2.35 15.28 -26.69
CA LEU A 211 1.67 14.23 -27.43
C LEU A 211 1.16 14.74 -28.77
N ALA A 212 0.53 15.91 -28.78
CA ALA A 212 0.03 16.49 -30.02
C ALA A 212 1.16 16.87 -30.98
N ASP A 213 2.24 17.47 -30.48
CA ASP A 213 3.41 17.85 -31.30
C ASP A 213 4.17 16.64 -31.85
N GLY A 214 4.18 15.54 -31.08
CA GLY A 214 4.83 14.29 -31.44
C GLY A 214 3.99 13.34 -32.31
N ASP A 215 2.72 13.67 -32.56
CA ASP A 215 1.81 12.82 -33.34
C ASP A 215 2.17 12.84 -34.83
N LEU A 216 2.68 11.70 -35.30
CA LEU A 216 3.15 11.53 -36.67
C LEU A 216 2.02 11.51 -37.72
N GLN A 217 0.77 11.32 -37.28
CA GLN A 217 -0.41 11.26 -38.17
C GLN A 217 -1.35 12.45 -37.97
N ALA A 218 -0.93 13.48 -37.24
CA ALA A 218 -1.74 14.65 -37.00
C ALA A 218 -2.18 15.35 -38.30
N GLN A 219 -3.48 15.64 -38.40
CA GLN A 219 -4.03 16.38 -39.52
C GLN A 219 -3.56 17.84 -39.47
N ARG A 220 -3.34 18.42 -40.65
CA ARG A 220 -2.84 19.79 -40.81
C ARG A 220 -3.80 20.61 -41.65
N GLN A 221 -3.98 21.86 -41.24
CA GLN A 221 -4.81 22.85 -41.92
C GLN A 221 -3.99 24.05 -42.37
N LYS A 222 -4.44 24.71 -43.43
CA LYS A 222 -3.86 25.97 -43.90
C LYS A 222 -4.48 27.14 -43.15
N VAL A 223 -3.65 28.05 -42.66
CA VAL A 223 -4.06 29.26 -41.91
C VAL A 223 -3.37 30.51 -42.47
N GLY A 224 -3.86 31.70 -42.11
CA GLY A 224 -3.32 32.98 -42.59
C GLY A 224 -3.40 33.12 -44.11
N TYR A 225 -4.63 33.04 -44.67
CA TYR A 225 -4.87 33.11 -46.12
C TYR A 225 -4.12 32.06 -46.96
N GLY A 226 -3.78 30.92 -46.36
CA GLY A 226 -3.11 29.81 -47.06
C GLY A 226 -1.59 29.85 -47.02
N GLN A 227 -0.98 30.81 -46.30
CA GLN A 227 0.47 30.99 -46.23
C GLN A 227 1.15 30.04 -45.23
N PHE A 228 0.43 29.63 -44.18
CA PHE A 228 0.98 28.80 -43.12
C PHE A 228 0.24 27.47 -43.04
N THR A 229 0.94 26.40 -42.72
CA THR A 229 0.33 25.10 -42.41
C THR A 229 0.55 24.82 -40.93
N ARG A 230 -0.53 24.62 -40.18
CA ARG A 230 -0.50 24.29 -38.75
C ARG A 230 -1.31 23.03 -38.48
N GLN A 231 -1.04 22.39 -37.35
CA GLN A 231 -1.84 21.26 -36.90
C GLN A 231 -3.30 21.69 -36.67
N GLN A 232 -4.23 20.80 -37.00
CA GLN A 232 -5.64 21.02 -36.81
C GLN A 232 -6.06 20.41 -35.47
N TYR A 233 -6.55 21.25 -34.56
CA TYR A 233 -7.05 20.82 -33.26
C TYR A 233 -8.57 20.85 -33.27
N THR A 234 -9.20 19.74 -33.68
CA THR A 234 -10.64 19.54 -33.50
C THR A 234 -10.95 19.16 -32.05
N ARG A 235 -12.21 19.26 -31.65
CA ARG A 235 -12.64 18.85 -30.30
C ARG A 235 -12.37 17.36 -30.07
N GLU A 236 -12.71 16.54 -31.05
CA GLU A 236 -12.52 15.09 -31.00
C GLU A 236 -11.04 14.71 -30.89
N TYR A 237 -10.17 15.42 -31.59
CA TYR A 237 -8.72 15.21 -31.49
C TYR A 237 -8.18 15.64 -30.13
N LEU A 238 -8.62 16.78 -29.61
CA LEU A 238 -8.22 17.24 -28.27
C LEU A 238 -8.73 16.27 -27.18
N ASP A 239 -9.90 15.66 -27.36
CA ASP A 239 -10.40 14.61 -26.46
C ASP A 239 -9.55 13.32 -26.58
N GLU A 240 -9.12 12.91 -27.77
CA GLU A 240 -8.18 11.79 -27.97
C GLU A 240 -6.82 12.05 -27.30
N VAL A 241 -6.27 13.26 -27.46
CA VAL A 241 -5.03 13.69 -26.80
C VAL A 241 -5.20 13.68 -25.28
N ARG A 242 -6.34 14.19 -24.78
CA ARG A 242 -6.64 14.21 -23.35
C ARG A 242 -6.65 12.79 -22.77
N GLU A 243 -7.43 11.88 -23.35
CA GLU A 243 -7.51 10.49 -22.90
C GLU A 243 -6.15 9.79 -22.96
N SER A 244 -5.38 10.03 -24.02
CA SER A 244 -4.04 9.43 -24.18
C SER A 244 -3.03 9.98 -23.16
N ALA A 245 -3.10 11.28 -22.85
CA ALA A 245 -2.30 11.89 -21.79
C ALA A 245 -2.63 11.32 -20.42
N LEU A 246 -3.93 11.10 -20.13
CA LEU A 246 -4.38 10.45 -18.91
C LEU A 246 -3.86 9.02 -18.81
N ILE A 247 -4.07 8.20 -19.85
CA ILE A 247 -3.60 6.80 -19.89
C ILE A 247 -2.09 6.73 -19.68
N PHE A 248 -1.32 7.58 -20.35
CA PHE A 248 0.13 7.61 -20.18
C PHE A 248 0.54 7.98 -18.75
N LEU A 249 -0.09 9.01 -18.17
CA LEU A 249 0.17 9.41 -16.78
C LEU A 249 -0.20 8.30 -15.79
N TYR A 250 -1.33 7.61 -15.99
CA TYR A 250 -1.72 6.46 -15.17
C TYR A 250 -0.69 5.33 -15.24
N ARG A 251 -0.20 5.00 -16.43
CA ARG A 251 0.85 3.99 -16.61
C ARG A 251 2.12 4.36 -15.85
N LEU A 252 2.55 5.62 -15.92
CA LEU A 252 3.73 6.10 -15.18
C LEU A 252 3.54 6.01 -13.67
N LEU A 253 2.43 6.57 -13.15
CA LEU A 253 2.17 6.56 -11.72
C LEU A 253 1.99 5.14 -11.17
N PHE A 254 1.36 4.24 -11.94
CA PHE A 254 1.29 2.82 -11.62
C PHE A 254 2.69 2.21 -11.49
N LEU A 255 3.58 2.43 -12.46
CA LEU A 255 4.93 1.87 -12.40
C LEU A 255 5.73 2.45 -11.23
N PHE A 256 5.63 3.75 -10.96
CA PHE A 256 6.31 4.38 -9.83
C PHE A 256 5.85 3.75 -8.51
N TYR A 257 4.54 3.59 -8.35
CA TYR A 257 3.93 2.96 -7.19
C TYR A 257 4.31 1.48 -7.05
N ALA A 258 4.19 0.71 -8.14
CA ALA A 258 4.45 -0.72 -8.14
C ALA A 258 5.92 -1.04 -7.89
N GLU A 259 6.85 -0.26 -8.45
CA GLU A 259 8.27 -0.42 -8.19
C GLU A 259 8.67 0.02 -6.77
N ASP A 260 8.13 1.14 -6.26
CA ASP A 260 8.43 1.61 -4.90
C ASP A 260 7.88 0.64 -3.83
N ARG A 261 6.77 -0.07 -4.11
CA ARG A 261 6.23 -1.17 -3.27
C ARG A 261 6.87 -2.54 -3.51
N ASN A 262 7.85 -2.66 -4.41
CA ASN A 262 8.43 -3.95 -4.80
C ASN A 262 7.38 -4.97 -5.33
N LEU A 263 6.28 -4.49 -5.91
CA LEU A 263 5.30 -5.34 -6.60
C LEU A 263 5.82 -5.83 -7.96
N LEU A 264 6.74 -5.07 -8.56
CA LEU A 264 7.50 -5.48 -9.73
C LEU A 264 8.88 -6.02 -9.29
N PRO A 265 9.53 -6.90 -10.07
CA PRO A 265 10.78 -7.57 -9.70
C PRO A 265 12.01 -6.64 -9.77
N VAL A 266 11.94 -5.45 -9.17
CA VAL A 266 13.00 -4.41 -9.18
C VAL A 266 14.33 -4.86 -8.59
N ASN A 267 14.29 -5.88 -7.73
CA ASN A 267 15.47 -6.49 -7.12
C ASN A 267 16.07 -7.62 -7.98
N ASP A 268 15.33 -8.13 -8.98
CA ASP A 268 15.89 -9.06 -9.97
C ASP A 268 16.81 -8.27 -10.92
N PRO A 269 18.10 -8.62 -11.02
CA PRO A 269 19.03 -7.96 -11.93
C PRO A 269 18.57 -7.95 -13.38
N ARG A 270 17.78 -8.95 -13.81
CA ARG A 270 17.26 -9.08 -15.18
C ARG A 270 16.24 -7.99 -15.52
N TYR A 271 15.37 -7.63 -14.57
CA TYR A 271 14.39 -6.54 -14.74
C TYR A 271 14.96 -5.16 -14.42
N ARG A 272 15.90 -5.07 -13.47
CA ARG A 272 16.42 -3.78 -12.97
C ARG A 272 16.89 -2.82 -14.06
N GLU A 273 17.45 -3.33 -15.15
CA GLU A 273 17.90 -2.52 -16.30
C GLU A 273 16.75 -1.83 -17.04
N TYR A 274 15.56 -2.42 -17.04
CA TYR A 274 14.35 -1.90 -17.66
C TYR A 274 13.50 -1.06 -16.71
N SER A 275 13.77 -1.14 -15.40
CA SER A 275 12.95 -0.47 -14.38
C SER A 275 12.82 1.04 -14.60
N VAL A 276 11.63 1.56 -14.28
CA VAL A 276 11.39 3.00 -14.32
C VAL A 276 12.20 3.71 -13.23
N ARG A 277 12.49 3.04 -12.11
CA ARG A 277 13.42 3.49 -11.06
C ARG A 277 14.77 3.85 -11.64
N ARG A 278 15.33 2.98 -12.50
CA ARG A 278 16.60 3.25 -13.18
C ARG A 278 16.50 4.47 -14.09
N LEU A 279 15.43 4.57 -14.86
CA LEU A 279 15.17 5.71 -15.76
C LEU A 279 15.03 7.02 -14.97
N ARG A 280 14.36 7.02 -13.82
CA ARG A 280 14.25 8.16 -12.90
C ARG A 280 15.64 8.59 -12.37
N GLU A 281 16.49 7.64 -11.99
CA GLU A 281 17.88 7.92 -11.55
C GLU A 281 18.72 8.54 -12.66
N GLU A 282 18.64 8.03 -13.89
CA GLU A 282 19.33 8.59 -15.05
C GLU A 282 18.90 10.03 -15.31
N VAL A 283 17.59 10.29 -15.25
CA VAL A 283 17.03 11.63 -15.39
C VAL A 283 17.56 12.56 -14.29
N ARG A 284 17.47 12.15 -13.02
CA ARG A 284 18.00 12.91 -11.87
C ARG A 284 19.47 13.28 -12.09
N ASN A 285 20.33 12.28 -12.34
CA ASN A 285 21.78 12.49 -12.45
C ASN A 285 22.12 13.50 -13.53
N LYS A 286 21.43 13.44 -14.68
CA LYS A 286 21.68 14.34 -15.80
C LYS A 286 21.13 15.75 -15.57
N VAL A 287 19.96 15.87 -14.94
CA VAL A 287 19.37 17.16 -14.53
C VAL A 287 20.26 17.85 -13.50
N ASP A 288 20.72 17.14 -12.47
CA ASP A 288 21.54 17.70 -11.40
C ASP A 288 22.94 18.09 -11.91
N ALA A 289 23.45 17.41 -12.94
CA ALA A 289 24.67 17.80 -13.64
C ALA A 289 24.48 19.00 -14.60
N GLY A 290 23.26 19.53 -14.76
CA GLY A 290 22.97 20.65 -15.67
C GLY A 290 23.19 20.32 -17.15
N LEU A 291 23.18 19.04 -17.52
CA LEU A 291 23.46 18.58 -18.88
C LEU A 291 22.22 18.73 -19.78
N LYS A 292 22.45 19.04 -21.06
CA LYS A 292 21.35 19.21 -22.03
C LYS A 292 20.78 17.87 -22.50
N TRP A 293 19.48 17.84 -22.70
CA TRP A 293 18.76 16.74 -23.35
C TRP A 293 18.66 16.97 -24.86
N SER A 294 18.44 15.89 -25.61
CA SER A 294 18.27 16.00 -27.07
C SER A 294 16.86 16.46 -27.41
N SER A 295 16.74 17.46 -28.27
CA SER A 295 15.46 17.95 -28.78
C SER A 295 14.86 17.10 -29.90
N THR A 296 15.58 16.05 -30.32
CA THR A 296 15.17 15.19 -31.45
C THR A 296 15.11 13.72 -31.10
N MET A 297 15.90 13.26 -30.13
CA MET A 297 15.95 11.85 -29.75
C MET A 297 14.85 11.54 -28.71
N PRO A 298 14.01 10.51 -28.92
CA PRO A 298 12.97 10.10 -27.99
C PRO A 298 13.40 8.87 -27.15
N LYS A 299 14.63 8.84 -26.62
CA LYS A 299 15.16 7.65 -25.92
C LYS A 299 14.29 7.29 -24.71
N LEU A 300 13.93 8.27 -23.89
CA LEU A 300 13.13 8.05 -22.68
C LEU A 300 11.73 7.56 -23.03
N TRP A 301 11.11 8.16 -24.04
CA TRP A 301 9.80 7.77 -24.54
C TRP A 301 9.77 6.31 -25.02
N LEU A 302 10.74 5.92 -25.86
CA LEU A 302 10.83 4.55 -26.37
C LEU A 302 11.13 3.54 -25.26
N SER A 303 11.95 3.93 -24.27
CA SER A 303 12.22 3.10 -23.09
C SER A 303 10.94 2.82 -22.31
N LEU A 304 10.13 3.86 -22.04
CA LEU A 304 8.83 3.73 -21.37
C LEU A 304 7.85 2.86 -22.16
N GLN A 305 7.76 3.02 -23.49
CA GLN A 305 6.95 2.13 -24.33
C GLN A 305 7.40 0.66 -24.25
N GLY A 306 8.72 0.44 -24.17
CA GLY A 306 9.29 -0.88 -23.89
C GLY A 306 8.79 -1.46 -22.58
N VAL A 307 8.89 -0.71 -21.48
CA VAL A 307 8.40 -1.14 -20.16
C VAL A 307 6.90 -1.41 -20.16
N PHE A 308 6.10 -0.55 -20.80
CA PHE A 308 4.64 -0.77 -20.89
C PHE A 308 4.31 -2.10 -21.59
N THR A 309 5.10 -2.47 -22.60
CA THR A 309 4.91 -3.72 -23.33
C THR A 309 5.36 -4.93 -22.52
N LEU A 310 6.49 -4.78 -21.82
CA LEU A 310 7.02 -5.78 -20.92
C LEU A 310 6.01 -6.11 -19.81
N VAL A 311 5.36 -5.10 -19.23
CA VAL A 311 4.33 -5.29 -18.20
C VAL A 311 3.04 -5.87 -18.78
N ASP A 312 2.60 -5.44 -19.96
CA ASP A 312 1.39 -5.96 -20.63
C ASP A 312 1.50 -7.45 -20.99
N ARG A 313 2.64 -7.85 -21.58
CA ARG A 313 2.82 -9.20 -22.14
C ARG A 313 3.53 -10.17 -21.20
N GLY A 314 4.29 -9.67 -20.23
CA GLY A 314 5.26 -10.44 -19.49
C GLY A 314 6.47 -10.84 -20.36
N ASP A 315 7.52 -11.29 -19.68
CA ASP A 315 8.73 -11.86 -20.27
C ASP A 315 9.45 -12.73 -19.22
N ASP A 316 9.43 -14.05 -19.43
CA ASP A 316 10.01 -15.03 -18.51
C ASP A 316 11.54 -14.90 -18.40
N ASP A 317 12.23 -14.50 -19.49
CA ASP A 317 13.68 -14.33 -19.50
C ASP A 317 14.08 -13.14 -18.62
N ILE A 318 13.26 -12.09 -18.60
CA ILE A 318 13.43 -10.91 -17.73
C ILE A 318 12.86 -11.16 -16.32
N GLY A 319 12.03 -12.20 -16.15
CA GLY A 319 11.34 -12.50 -14.91
C GLY A 319 10.14 -11.60 -14.63
N MET A 320 9.57 -10.96 -15.67
CA MET A 320 8.39 -10.12 -15.54
C MET A 320 7.12 -10.95 -15.82
N PRO A 321 6.21 -11.13 -14.84
CA PRO A 321 4.91 -11.71 -15.13
C PRO A 321 4.03 -10.75 -15.94
N ALA A 322 3.14 -11.29 -16.75
CA ALA A 322 2.17 -10.48 -17.49
C ALA A 322 1.12 -9.88 -16.53
N TYR A 323 0.97 -8.56 -16.54
CA TYR A 323 -0.05 -7.86 -15.77
C TYR A 323 -1.31 -7.67 -16.61
N ASN A 324 -2.35 -8.43 -16.26
CA ASN A 324 -3.67 -8.25 -16.83
C ASN A 324 -4.42 -7.09 -16.16
N GLY A 325 -5.21 -6.36 -16.93
CA GLY A 325 -5.98 -5.21 -16.43
C GLY A 325 -6.33 -4.16 -17.48
N GLY A 326 -5.78 -4.30 -18.69
CA GLY A 326 -6.09 -3.43 -19.84
C GLY A 326 -5.49 -2.04 -19.75
N LEU A 327 -4.90 -1.62 -18.62
CA LEU A 327 -4.23 -0.31 -18.51
C LEU A 327 -3.06 -0.19 -19.50
N PHE A 328 -2.27 -1.26 -19.63
CA PHE A 328 -1.11 -1.32 -20.53
C PHE A 328 -1.45 -1.82 -21.95
N ASP A 329 -2.72 -2.17 -22.21
CA ASP A 329 -3.17 -2.58 -23.53
C ASP A 329 -2.96 -1.44 -24.54
N ARG A 330 -2.13 -1.70 -25.55
CA ARG A 330 -1.79 -0.76 -26.60
C ARG A 330 -3.01 -0.34 -27.43
N ALA A 331 -4.00 -1.21 -27.59
CA ALA A 331 -5.21 -0.92 -28.36
C ALA A 331 -6.08 0.18 -27.72
N ARG A 332 -5.94 0.42 -26.41
CA ARG A 332 -6.70 1.47 -25.71
C ARG A 332 -6.26 2.89 -26.02
N SER A 333 -5.04 3.08 -26.52
CA SER A 333 -4.54 4.42 -26.84
C SER A 333 -3.72 4.42 -28.12
N PRO A 334 -4.39 4.42 -29.29
CA PRO A 334 -3.71 4.45 -30.59
C PRO A 334 -2.79 5.66 -30.78
N LEU A 335 -3.12 6.80 -30.17
CA LEU A 335 -2.32 8.02 -30.25
C LEU A 335 -0.92 7.81 -29.63
N LEU A 336 -0.80 7.08 -28.51
CA LEU A 336 0.50 6.80 -27.90
C LEU A 336 1.40 5.94 -28.80
N GLU A 337 0.83 5.07 -29.62
CA GLU A 337 1.60 4.20 -30.53
C GLU A 337 2.16 4.95 -31.75
N ARG A 338 1.54 6.07 -32.15
CA ARG A 338 1.96 6.90 -33.29
C ARG A 338 2.67 8.19 -32.91
N THR A 339 2.98 8.36 -31.63
CA THR A 339 3.60 9.58 -31.09
C THR A 339 5.05 9.31 -30.73
N ASN A 340 5.91 10.32 -30.92
CA ASN A 340 7.27 10.34 -30.36
C ASN A 340 7.52 11.64 -29.59
N VAL A 341 7.92 11.52 -28.33
CA VAL A 341 8.23 12.67 -27.48
C VAL A 341 9.75 12.80 -27.27
N PRO A 342 10.38 13.92 -27.65
CA PRO A 342 11.80 14.15 -27.43
C PRO A 342 12.20 14.18 -25.95
N ASP A 343 13.44 13.79 -25.66
CA ASP A 343 13.96 13.75 -24.29
C ASP A 343 13.97 15.13 -23.61
N THR A 344 14.12 16.23 -24.36
CA THR A 344 14.01 17.60 -23.80
C THR A 344 12.67 17.90 -23.16
N VAL A 345 11.61 17.19 -23.57
CA VAL A 345 10.26 17.36 -23.04
C VAL A 345 9.92 16.27 -22.03
N MET A 346 10.32 15.03 -22.31
CA MET A 346 10.02 13.88 -21.45
C MET A 346 10.82 13.89 -20.15
N ALA A 347 12.11 14.29 -20.17
CA ALA A 347 12.95 14.28 -18.97
C ALA A 347 12.43 15.22 -17.86
N PRO A 348 12.05 16.49 -18.13
CA PRO A 348 11.45 17.35 -17.11
C PRO A 348 10.16 16.78 -16.51
N ILE A 349 9.31 16.14 -17.33
CA ILE A 349 8.06 15.50 -16.85
C ILE A 349 8.38 14.37 -15.87
N ILE A 350 9.30 13.46 -16.24
CA ILE A 350 9.73 12.36 -15.36
C ILE A 350 10.34 12.90 -14.07
N ASP A 351 11.18 13.93 -14.16
CA ASP A 351 11.83 14.53 -12.99
C ASP A 351 10.83 15.19 -12.04
N ALA A 352 9.84 15.90 -12.60
CA ALA A 352 8.77 16.57 -11.87
C ALA A 352 7.82 15.59 -11.15
N LEU A 353 7.59 14.40 -11.74
CA LEU A 353 6.89 13.29 -11.07
C LEU A 353 7.80 12.56 -10.07
N SER A 354 9.11 12.61 -10.25
CA SER A 354 10.04 11.83 -9.44
C SER A 354 10.43 12.49 -8.12
N ARG A 355 10.56 13.82 -8.12
CA ARG A 355 11.19 14.58 -7.04
C ARG A 355 10.36 15.80 -6.65
N ARG A 356 10.52 16.25 -5.41
CA ARG A 356 9.91 17.48 -4.92
C ARG A 356 10.70 18.67 -5.47
N THR A 357 10.09 19.53 -6.29
CA THR A 357 10.79 20.70 -6.86
C THR A 357 10.81 21.91 -5.93
N GLU A 358 9.88 21.95 -4.96
CA GLU A 358 9.77 23.02 -3.95
C GLU A 358 10.85 22.93 -2.86
N ASP A 359 11.50 21.78 -2.74
CA ASP A 359 12.48 21.50 -1.70
C ASP A 359 13.90 21.74 -2.24
N LEU A 360 14.73 22.45 -1.47
CA LEU A 360 16.14 22.68 -1.80
C LEU A 360 16.90 21.36 -2.03
N LEU A 361 16.56 20.31 -1.26
CA LEU A 361 17.19 19.01 -1.38
C LEU A 361 16.62 18.16 -2.51
N ARG A 362 15.54 18.63 -3.16
CA ARG A 362 14.81 17.93 -4.22
C ARG A 362 14.62 16.43 -3.95
N ALA A 363 14.15 16.13 -2.73
CA ALA A 363 13.99 14.76 -2.27
C ALA A 363 13.07 13.95 -3.18
N TRP A 364 13.30 12.63 -3.25
CA TRP A 364 12.42 11.70 -3.94
C TRP A 364 11.01 11.75 -3.37
N ILE A 365 10.01 11.65 -4.26
CA ILE A 365 8.65 11.36 -3.86
C ILE A 365 8.57 9.85 -3.61
N ASN A 366 8.16 9.47 -2.40
CA ASN A 366 7.97 8.07 -2.05
C ASN A 366 6.54 7.64 -2.42
N TYR A 367 6.38 6.90 -3.52
CA TYR A 367 5.06 6.42 -3.95
C TYR A 367 4.57 5.21 -3.14
N ARG A 368 5.44 4.57 -2.35
CA ARG A 368 5.05 3.50 -1.42
C ARG A 368 4.07 4.01 -0.37
N ASP A 369 4.33 5.18 0.20
CA ASP A 369 3.54 5.65 1.34
C ASP A 369 2.40 6.59 0.91
N LEU A 370 2.33 6.95 -0.39
CA LEU A 370 1.21 7.71 -0.91
C LEU A 370 -0.05 6.85 -0.95
N ALA A 371 -0.98 7.15 -0.05
CA ALA A 371 -2.31 6.57 -0.03
C ALA A 371 -2.98 6.64 -1.42
N VAL A 372 -3.62 5.55 -1.85
CA VAL A 372 -4.35 5.51 -3.12
C VAL A 372 -5.46 6.57 -3.19
N SER A 373 -6.06 6.93 -2.04
CA SER A 373 -7.03 8.02 -1.94
C SER A 373 -6.46 9.37 -2.39
N HIS A 374 -5.18 9.63 -2.12
CA HIS A 374 -4.48 10.85 -2.49
C HIS A 374 -4.23 10.93 -4.00
N LEU A 375 -3.89 9.81 -4.64
CA LEU A 375 -3.80 9.72 -6.10
C LEU A 375 -5.19 9.83 -6.76
N GLY A 376 -6.21 9.23 -6.14
CA GLY A 376 -7.62 9.32 -6.56
C GLY A 376 -8.10 10.75 -6.75
N GLY A 377 -7.75 11.66 -5.82
CA GLY A 377 -8.06 13.08 -5.94
C GLY A 377 -7.34 13.80 -7.09
N ILE A 378 -6.15 13.33 -7.48
CA ILE A 378 -5.45 13.82 -8.68
C ILE A 378 -6.22 13.38 -9.93
N TYR A 379 -6.62 12.11 -9.97
CA TYR A 379 -7.33 11.53 -11.10
C TYR A 379 -8.73 12.12 -11.33
N GLU A 380 -9.51 12.25 -10.27
CA GLU A 380 -10.85 12.84 -10.32
C GLU A 380 -10.80 14.25 -10.88
N ARG A 381 -9.90 15.07 -10.35
CA ARG A 381 -9.70 16.43 -10.84
C ARG A 381 -9.23 16.45 -12.30
N LEU A 382 -8.46 15.48 -12.77
CA LEU A 382 -8.00 15.44 -14.16
C LEU A 382 -9.13 15.10 -15.13
N LEU A 383 -10.10 14.29 -14.70
CA LEU A 383 -11.30 13.96 -15.48
C LEU A 383 -12.24 15.16 -15.67
N GLU A 384 -12.18 16.15 -14.77
CA GLU A 384 -13.00 17.36 -14.81
C GLU A 384 -12.53 18.41 -15.84
N TYR A 385 -11.44 18.17 -16.57
CA TYR A 385 -10.82 19.14 -17.46
C TYR A 385 -11.02 18.78 -18.93
N THR A 386 -11.11 19.81 -19.75
CA THR A 386 -11.05 19.68 -21.20
C THR A 386 -9.79 20.35 -21.72
N LEU A 387 -9.24 19.79 -22.78
CA LEU A 387 -8.16 20.44 -23.51
C LEU A 387 -8.76 21.43 -24.51
N VAL A 388 -8.21 22.64 -24.54
CA VAL A 388 -8.58 23.66 -25.52
C VAL A 388 -7.33 24.18 -26.21
N HIS A 389 -7.47 24.48 -27.50
CA HIS A 389 -6.42 25.11 -28.28
C HIS A 389 -6.50 26.64 -28.10
N GLU A 390 -5.52 27.21 -27.39
CA GLU A 390 -5.41 28.65 -27.18
C GLU A 390 -4.57 29.25 -28.33
N VAL A 391 -5.21 30.11 -29.13
CA VAL A 391 -4.57 30.85 -30.22
C VAL A 391 -4.74 32.34 -30.02
N GLN A 392 -3.61 33.06 -29.95
CA GLN A 392 -3.56 34.51 -29.94
C GLN A 392 -2.47 34.97 -30.90
N ALA A 393 -2.80 35.85 -31.85
CA ALA A 393 -1.79 36.49 -32.68
C ALA A 393 -0.97 37.49 -31.86
N ALA A 394 0.31 37.68 -32.21
CA ALA A 394 1.10 38.77 -31.65
C ALA A 394 0.41 40.11 -31.96
N ASP A 395 0.30 40.96 -30.94
CA ASP A 395 -0.19 42.33 -31.08
C ASP A 395 0.84 43.26 -30.43
N ASP A 396 1.75 43.76 -31.28
CA ASP A 396 2.83 44.68 -30.90
C ASP A 396 2.30 46.00 -30.33
N TYR A 397 1.04 46.35 -30.57
CA TYR A 397 0.43 47.57 -30.07
C TYR A 397 -0.10 47.43 -28.64
N ARG A 398 -0.31 46.19 -28.18
CA ARG A 398 -0.84 45.87 -26.83
C ARG A 398 0.14 45.02 -25.99
N ASP A 399 1.38 44.90 -26.42
CA ASP A 399 2.42 44.03 -25.82
C ASP A 399 1.94 42.59 -25.58
N LYS A 400 1.11 42.06 -26.49
CA LYS A 400 0.58 40.70 -26.37
C LYS A 400 1.42 39.72 -27.18
N PRO A 401 2.05 38.71 -26.54
CA PRO A 401 2.83 37.70 -27.27
C PRO A 401 1.92 36.79 -28.12
N GLU A 402 2.49 36.20 -29.16
CA GLU A 402 1.83 35.11 -29.90
C GLU A 402 1.65 33.90 -28.96
N ILE A 403 0.45 33.35 -28.91
CA ILE A 403 0.12 32.14 -28.17
C ILE A 403 -0.39 31.10 -29.17
N ASN A 404 0.20 29.92 -29.15
CA ASN A 404 -0.25 28.77 -29.91
C ASN A 404 0.06 27.50 -29.13
N ARG A 405 -0.83 27.12 -28.21
CA ARG A 405 -0.62 25.99 -27.31
C ARG A 405 -1.93 25.34 -26.88
N ILE A 406 -1.85 24.11 -26.46
CA ILE A 406 -2.91 23.41 -25.74
C ILE A 406 -2.89 23.87 -24.28
N THR A 407 -4.07 24.15 -23.74
CA THR A 407 -4.26 24.43 -22.32
C THR A 407 -5.33 23.52 -21.75
N ALA A 408 -5.16 23.12 -20.47
CA ALA A 408 -6.19 22.42 -19.73
C ALA A 408 -7.07 23.46 -19.02
N GLN A 409 -8.38 23.43 -19.29
CA GLN A 409 -9.34 24.30 -18.61
C GLN A 409 -10.34 23.47 -17.81
N PRO A 410 -10.73 23.93 -16.61
CA PRO A 410 -11.81 23.26 -15.87
C PRO A 410 -13.07 23.30 -16.72
N ALA A 411 -13.74 22.17 -16.88
CA ALA A 411 -15.08 22.17 -17.45
C ALA A 411 -16.00 22.86 -16.43
N SER A 412 -16.26 24.17 -16.62
CA SER A 412 -17.25 24.91 -15.87
C SER A 412 -18.55 24.09 -15.91
N PHE A 413 -19.06 23.67 -14.74
CA PHE A 413 -20.19 22.75 -14.49
C PHE A 413 -19.92 21.26 -14.21
N ALA A 414 -18.71 20.72 -14.38
CA ALA A 414 -18.46 19.29 -14.12
C ALA A 414 -18.86 18.86 -12.69
N ARG A 415 -18.39 19.56 -11.65
CA ARG A 415 -18.66 19.19 -10.22
C ARG A 415 -20.13 19.18 -9.80
N LYS A 416 -20.95 20.09 -10.36
CA LYS A 416 -22.40 20.14 -10.01
C LYS A 416 -23.22 19.08 -10.76
N VAL A 417 -22.70 18.56 -11.87
CA VAL A 417 -23.39 17.60 -12.73
C VAL A 417 -22.91 16.17 -12.48
N SER A 418 -21.63 15.95 -12.12
CA SER A 418 -21.07 14.63 -11.78
C SER A 418 -21.45 14.15 -10.38
N GLY A 419 -21.72 15.08 -9.44
CA GLY A 419 -21.95 14.74 -8.03
C GLY A 419 -20.74 14.11 -7.35
N SER A 420 -19.53 14.30 -7.90
CA SER A 420 -18.30 13.68 -7.43
C SER A 420 -17.81 14.39 -6.17
N TYR A 421 -18.23 13.87 -5.02
CA TYR A 421 -17.75 14.28 -3.70
C TYR A 421 -16.91 13.15 -3.11
N TYR A 422 -15.71 13.48 -2.68
CA TYR A 422 -14.87 12.57 -1.92
C TYR A 422 -15.55 12.17 -0.60
N THR A 423 -15.71 10.88 -0.38
CA THR A 423 -16.21 10.32 0.89
C THR A 423 -15.06 10.26 1.89
N HIS A 424 -15.22 10.90 3.05
CA HIS A 424 -14.20 10.89 4.11
C HIS A 424 -13.89 9.46 4.59
N ASP A 425 -12.63 9.17 4.91
CA ASP A 425 -12.14 7.82 5.26
C ASP A 425 -12.95 7.20 6.42
N ASP A 426 -13.25 7.98 7.46
CA ASP A 426 -14.10 7.54 8.58
C ASP A 426 -15.50 7.07 8.15
N LEU A 427 -16.09 7.73 7.14
CA LEU A 427 -17.39 7.33 6.60
C LEU A 427 -17.25 6.06 5.75
N VAL A 428 -16.17 5.94 4.97
CA VAL A 428 -15.87 4.72 4.20
C VAL A 428 -15.71 3.52 5.15
N ARG A 429 -14.88 3.66 6.20
CA ARG A 429 -14.68 2.61 7.22
C ARG A 429 -15.98 2.25 7.93
N LEU A 430 -16.80 3.23 8.28
CA LEU A 430 -18.12 2.97 8.86
C LEU A 430 -19.00 2.16 7.90
N ILE A 431 -19.11 2.58 6.64
CA ILE A 431 -19.91 1.86 5.64
C ILE A 431 -19.39 0.43 5.47
N LEU A 432 -18.08 0.24 5.33
CA LEU A 432 -17.47 -1.10 5.21
C LEU A 432 -17.83 -1.98 6.40
N ARG A 433 -17.64 -1.48 7.62
CA ARG A 433 -17.94 -2.22 8.85
C ARG A 433 -19.40 -2.63 8.94
N GLU A 434 -20.32 -1.71 8.65
CA GLU A 434 -21.77 -1.92 8.75
C GLU A 434 -22.38 -2.58 7.50
N SER A 435 -21.59 -2.96 6.49
CA SER A 435 -22.06 -3.64 5.28
C SER A 435 -21.29 -4.93 5.01
N VAL A 436 -20.20 -4.87 4.23
CA VAL A 436 -19.38 -6.03 3.86
C VAL A 436 -18.77 -6.70 5.09
N GLY A 437 -18.40 -5.92 6.10
CA GLY A 437 -17.89 -6.41 7.37
C GLY A 437 -18.88 -7.32 8.11
N LEU A 438 -20.19 -7.03 8.03
CA LEU A 438 -21.22 -7.90 8.59
C LEU A 438 -21.32 -9.23 7.83
N LEU A 439 -21.27 -9.19 6.49
CA LEU A 439 -21.29 -10.40 5.66
C LEU A 439 -20.07 -11.29 5.90
N ALA A 440 -18.90 -10.70 6.10
CA ALA A 440 -17.69 -11.43 6.46
C ALA A 440 -17.83 -12.09 7.85
N ALA A 441 -18.43 -11.38 8.82
CA ALA A 441 -18.71 -11.92 10.15
C ALA A 441 -19.69 -13.11 10.10
N GLU A 442 -20.72 -13.05 9.25
CA GLU A 442 -21.66 -14.16 9.04
C GLU A 442 -20.96 -15.44 8.53
N ARG A 443 -19.95 -15.32 7.65
CA ARG A 443 -19.16 -16.48 7.19
C ARG A 443 -18.37 -17.10 8.34
N LEU A 444 -17.77 -16.27 9.18
CA LEU A 444 -17.04 -16.73 10.36
C LEU A 444 -17.98 -17.41 11.38
N ASP A 445 -19.15 -16.85 11.62
CA ASP A 445 -20.13 -17.42 12.56
C ASP A 445 -20.75 -18.73 12.04
N THR A 446 -20.89 -18.86 10.72
CA THR A 446 -21.29 -20.12 10.07
C THR A 446 -20.26 -21.23 10.36
N PHE A 447 -18.97 -20.94 10.19
CA PHE A 447 -17.89 -21.87 10.51
C PHE A 447 -17.86 -22.22 12.01
N LYS A 448 -17.93 -21.22 12.90
CA LYS A 448 -17.98 -21.44 14.36
C LYS A 448 -19.16 -22.33 14.76
N THR A 449 -20.33 -22.10 14.19
CA THR A 449 -21.53 -22.92 14.43
C THR A 449 -21.29 -24.37 14.00
N GLN A 450 -20.59 -24.60 12.89
CA GLN A 450 -20.23 -25.94 12.45
C GLN A 450 -19.24 -26.60 13.42
N ILE A 451 -18.19 -25.89 13.84
CA ILE A 451 -17.26 -26.36 14.87
C ILE A 451 -18.02 -26.74 16.15
N ASP A 452 -18.96 -25.91 16.60
CA ASP A 452 -19.77 -26.17 17.79
C ASP A 452 -20.64 -27.43 17.67
N LYS A 453 -21.19 -27.71 16.48
CA LYS A 453 -21.89 -28.98 16.21
C LYS A 453 -20.93 -30.18 16.29
N LEU A 454 -19.71 -30.03 15.79
CA LEU A 454 -18.70 -31.08 15.75
C LEU A 454 -18.00 -31.31 17.09
N LYS A 455 -18.03 -30.35 18.03
CA LYS A 455 -17.40 -30.45 19.38
C LYS A 455 -17.73 -31.73 20.15
N LYS A 456 -18.93 -32.29 19.95
CA LYS A 456 -19.38 -33.50 20.66
C LYS A 456 -18.87 -34.80 20.02
N LYS A 457 -18.31 -34.76 18.81
CA LYS A 457 -17.78 -35.94 18.13
C LYS A 457 -16.40 -36.31 18.68
N ALA A 458 -16.13 -37.62 18.75
CA ALA A 458 -14.82 -38.14 19.14
C ALA A 458 -13.82 -38.11 17.96
N SER A 459 -14.30 -38.28 16.73
CA SER A 459 -13.53 -38.20 15.49
C SER A 459 -14.44 -37.72 14.36
N LEU A 460 -13.84 -37.19 13.30
CA LEU A 460 -14.52 -36.77 12.08
C LEU A 460 -14.34 -37.81 10.97
N ASN A 461 -15.41 -38.06 10.22
CA ASN A 461 -15.33 -38.86 9.00
C ASN A 461 -14.93 -37.98 7.79
N PRO A 462 -14.59 -38.56 6.62
CA PRO A 462 -14.18 -37.77 5.45
C PRO A 462 -15.22 -36.70 5.03
N GLY A 463 -16.52 -37.02 5.07
CA GLY A 463 -17.56 -36.03 4.73
C GLY A 463 -17.69 -34.89 5.72
N ASP A 464 -17.37 -35.09 7.01
CA ASP A 464 -17.31 -34.03 8.00
C ASP A 464 -16.15 -33.05 7.70
N TRP A 465 -15.02 -33.57 7.24
CA TRP A 465 -13.87 -32.76 6.80
C TRP A 465 -14.19 -31.99 5.53
N ASP A 466 -14.82 -32.64 4.53
CA ASP A 466 -15.22 -31.96 3.29
C ASP A 466 -16.18 -30.79 3.57
N VAL A 467 -17.14 -30.97 4.48
CA VAL A 467 -18.05 -29.89 4.90
C VAL A 467 -17.31 -28.78 5.64
N LEU A 468 -16.31 -29.14 6.45
CA LEU A 468 -15.48 -28.15 7.15
C LEU A 468 -14.67 -27.30 6.18
N ASP A 469 -14.04 -27.92 5.18
CA ASP A 469 -13.26 -27.26 4.13
C ASP A 469 -14.14 -26.36 3.25
N GLN A 470 -15.36 -26.81 2.91
CA GLN A 470 -16.32 -26.01 2.15
C GLN A 470 -16.82 -24.78 2.93
N LEU A 471 -16.85 -24.86 4.26
CA LEU A 471 -17.28 -23.76 5.13
C LEU A 471 -16.11 -22.91 5.61
N ASP A 472 -14.89 -23.12 5.09
CA ASP A 472 -13.72 -22.31 5.41
C ASP A 472 -14.06 -20.81 5.25
N PRO A 473 -13.99 -20.03 6.35
CA PRO A 473 -14.48 -18.66 6.32
C PRO A 473 -13.62 -17.77 5.43
N ALA A 474 -12.33 -18.04 5.31
CA ALA A 474 -11.43 -17.28 4.46
C ALA A 474 -11.79 -17.44 2.97
N SER A 475 -12.01 -18.68 2.52
CA SER A 475 -12.48 -18.97 1.16
C SER A 475 -13.87 -18.39 0.90
N ALA A 476 -14.78 -18.50 1.88
CA ALA A 476 -16.14 -17.99 1.78
C ALA A 476 -16.22 -16.45 1.67
N ILE A 477 -15.31 -15.73 2.32
CA ILE A 477 -15.20 -14.27 2.19
C ILE A 477 -14.82 -13.88 0.75
N LEU A 478 -13.95 -14.64 0.09
CA LEU A 478 -13.54 -14.37 -1.30
C LEU A 478 -14.67 -14.60 -2.33
N GLU A 479 -15.79 -15.20 -1.93
CA GLU A 479 -16.98 -15.35 -2.79
C GLU A 479 -17.88 -14.11 -2.79
N LEU A 480 -17.63 -13.15 -1.91
CA LEU A 480 -18.42 -11.92 -1.83
C LEU A 480 -18.27 -11.11 -3.11
N LYS A 481 -19.41 -10.69 -3.68
CA LYS A 481 -19.48 -9.82 -4.86
C LYS A 481 -19.98 -8.45 -4.42
N VAL A 482 -19.10 -7.46 -4.49
CA VAL A 482 -19.39 -6.08 -4.10
C VAL A 482 -19.39 -5.19 -5.34
N CYS A 483 -20.36 -4.30 -5.44
CA CYS A 483 -20.50 -3.37 -6.55
C CYS A 483 -20.68 -1.95 -6.00
N ASP A 484 -19.82 -1.03 -6.43
CA ASP A 484 -20.01 0.40 -6.26
C ASP A 484 -20.39 1.01 -7.63
N PRO A 485 -21.69 1.26 -7.89
CA PRO A 485 -22.16 1.73 -9.19
C PRO A 485 -21.78 3.19 -9.50
N ALA A 486 -21.27 3.93 -8.51
CA ALA A 486 -20.89 5.33 -8.63
C ALA A 486 -19.52 5.59 -7.97
N MET A 487 -18.57 4.67 -8.20
CA MET A 487 -17.31 4.60 -7.46
C MET A 487 -16.39 5.82 -7.55
N GLY A 488 -16.62 6.73 -8.52
CA GLY A 488 -15.77 7.90 -8.74
C GLY A 488 -14.30 7.49 -8.90
N SER A 489 -13.44 7.95 -8.00
CA SER A 489 -12.02 7.60 -7.94
C SER A 489 -11.72 6.18 -7.46
N GLY A 490 -12.74 5.40 -7.07
CA GLY A 490 -12.60 4.04 -6.56
C GLY A 490 -12.22 3.95 -5.08
N HIS A 491 -12.22 5.06 -4.33
CA HIS A 491 -11.74 5.09 -2.94
C HIS A 491 -12.40 4.04 -2.04
N PHE A 492 -13.72 3.84 -2.15
CA PHE A 492 -14.43 2.81 -1.40
C PHE A 492 -13.95 1.40 -1.76
N LEU A 493 -13.76 1.11 -3.06
CA LEU A 493 -13.32 -0.21 -3.52
C LEU A 493 -11.88 -0.51 -3.13
N VAL A 494 -11.01 0.50 -3.07
CA VAL A 494 -9.65 0.32 -2.58
C VAL A 494 -9.66 0.00 -1.09
N ALA A 495 -10.34 0.81 -0.28
CA ALA A 495 -10.48 0.56 1.16
C ALA A 495 -11.15 -0.78 1.47
N LEU A 496 -12.09 -1.21 0.62
CA LEU A 496 -12.72 -2.53 0.69
C LEU A 496 -11.71 -3.66 0.48
N VAL A 497 -10.80 -3.55 -0.49
CA VAL A 497 -9.77 -4.57 -0.75
C VAL A 497 -8.86 -4.69 0.46
N ASP A 498 -8.43 -3.56 1.04
CA ASP A 498 -7.59 -3.52 2.24
C ASP A 498 -8.28 -4.18 3.44
N ASP A 499 -9.54 -3.81 3.73
CA ASP A 499 -10.33 -4.37 4.83
C ASP A 499 -10.62 -5.88 4.63
N LEU A 500 -10.94 -6.31 3.40
CA LEU A 500 -11.15 -7.72 3.10
C LEU A 500 -9.87 -8.55 3.20
N ALA A 501 -8.72 -8.02 2.77
CA ALA A 501 -7.44 -8.71 2.88
C ALA A 501 -7.09 -8.99 4.35
N ASP A 502 -7.20 -7.98 5.22
CA ASP A 502 -7.03 -8.12 6.66
C ASP A 502 -7.98 -9.18 7.24
N ARG A 503 -9.27 -9.13 6.89
CA ARG A 503 -10.29 -10.09 7.38
C ARG A 503 -10.02 -11.52 6.91
N VAL A 504 -9.58 -11.71 5.68
CA VAL A 504 -9.25 -13.03 5.13
C VAL A 504 -8.08 -13.64 5.91
N LEU A 505 -7.01 -12.87 6.17
CA LEU A 505 -5.86 -13.33 6.96
C LEU A 505 -6.26 -13.68 8.41
N GLU A 506 -7.09 -12.85 9.04
CA GLU A 506 -7.64 -13.16 10.37
C GLU A 506 -8.54 -14.39 10.37
N ALA A 507 -9.35 -14.58 9.31
CA ALA A 507 -10.25 -15.73 9.16
C ALA A 507 -9.47 -17.04 9.00
N ILE A 508 -8.38 -17.06 8.23
CA ILE A 508 -7.45 -18.22 8.13
C ILE A 508 -6.99 -18.61 9.53
N ASN A 509 -6.37 -17.67 10.25
CA ASN A 509 -5.79 -17.95 11.56
C ASN A 509 -6.86 -18.38 12.58
N THR A 510 -8.02 -17.72 12.57
CA THR A 510 -9.13 -18.05 13.47
C THR A 510 -9.69 -19.44 13.19
N ALA A 511 -9.82 -19.83 11.93
CA ALA A 511 -10.32 -21.14 11.54
C ALA A 511 -9.34 -22.25 11.98
N GLU A 512 -8.06 -22.09 11.67
CA GLU A 512 -7.00 -23.05 12.03
C GLU A 512 -6.93 -23.26 13.54
N HIS A 513 -6.94 -22.17 14.31
CA HIS A 513 -6.94 -22.23 15.77
C HIS A 513 -8.20 -22.91 16.32
N SER A 514 -9.37 -22.57 15.78
CA SER A 514 -10.65 -23.16 16.20
C SER A 514 -10.70 -24.68 15.97
N VAL A 515 -10.05 -25.17 14.90
CA VAL A 515 -9.93 -26.61 14.62
C VAL A 515 -8.91 -27.26 15.54
N ALA A 516 -7.72 -26.67 15.69
CA ALA A 516 -6.64 -27.22 16.50
C ALA A 516 -7.03 -27.44 17.98
N GLU A 517 -7.92 -26.61 18.53
CA GLU A 517 -8.46 -26.78 19.88
C GLU A 517 -9.37 -28.00 20.06
N GLN A 518 -9.88 -28.57 18.97
CA GLN A 518 -10.84 -29.65 19.08
C GLN A 518 -10.16 -30.97 19.41
N LYS A 519 -10.74 -31.72 20.35
CA LYS A 519 -10.22 -33.04 20.75
C LYS A 519 -10.10 -34.01 19.57
N TRP A 520 -11.05 -33.94 18.64
CA TRP A 520 -11.03 -34.77 17.43
C TRP A 520 -9.90 -34.39 16.46
N ALA A 521 -9.33 -33.19 16.57
CA ALA A 521 -8.22 -32.72 15.74
C ALA A 521 -6.84 -32.98 16.37
N ALA A 522 -6.77 -33.38 17.65
CA ALA A 522 -5.49 -33.54 18.37
C ALA A 522 -4.51 -34.48 17.63
N HIS A 523 -5.02 -35.55 17.03
CA HIS A 523 -4.22 -36.51 16.25
C HIS A 523 -3.55 -35.90 15.01
N LEU A 524 -4.06 -34.79 14.48
CA LEU A 524 -3.46 -34.07 13.35
C LEU A 524 -2.20 -33.33 13.79
N ALA A 525 -2.26 -32.65 14.94
CA ALA A 525 -1.11 -31.98 15.54
C ALA A 525 -0.02 -32.99 15.93
N GLU A 526 -0.40 -34.15 16.51
CA GLU A 526 0.54 -35.22 16.86
C GLU A 526 1.28 -35.79 15.64
N ARG A 527 0.66 -35.76 14.46
CA ARG A 527 1.26 -36.20 13.19
C ARG A 527 2.05 -35.10 12.48
N GLY A 528 2.10 -33.89 13.03
CA GLY A 528 2.70 -32.72 12.38
C GLY A 528 1.96 -32.27 11.12
N GLN A 529 0.68 -32.62 10.99
CA GLN A 529 -0.17 -32.25 9.84
C GLN A 529 -1.45 -31.59 10.34
N PRO A 530 -1.37 -30.40 10.96
CA PRO A 530 -2.55 -29.66 11.41
C PRO A 530 -3.46 -29.35 10.23
N TRP A 531 -4.75 -29.17 10.52
CA TRP A 531 -5.68 -28.65 9.53
C TRP A 531 -5.28 -27.22 9.17
N LEU A 532 -5.20 -26.94 7.88
CA LEU A 532 -4.91 -25.63 7.33
C LEU A 532 -6.11 -25.16 6.52
N SER A 533 -6.36 -23.86 6.52
CA SER A 533 -7.40 -23.31 5.64
C SER A 533 -7.10 -23.70 4.18
N PRO A 534 -8.09 -24.21 3.41
CA PRO A 534 -7.91 -24.50 1.98
C PRO A 534 -7.32 -23.35 1.16
N LEU A 535 -7.54 -22.10 1.62
CA LEU A 535 -6.99 -20.92 0.97
C LEU A 535 -5.45 -20.84 1.07
N VAL A 536 -4.83 -21.36 2.14
CA VAL A 536 -3.36 -21.36 2.30
C VAL A 536 -2.69 -22.13 1.16
N ALA A 537 -3.23 -23.29 0.80
CA ALA A 537 -2.73 -24.10 -0.31
C ALA A 537 -2.89 -23.37 -1.65
N ARG A 538 -4.01 -22.67 -1.86
CA ARG A 538 -4.24 -21.85 -3.06
C ARG A 538 -3.25 -20.69 -3.16
N ILE A 539 -2.97 -20.01 -2.06
CA ILE A 539 -1.97 -18.92 -2.01
C ILE A 539 -0.56 -19.48 -2.32
N ALA A 540 -0.20 -20.61 -1.71
CA ALA A 540 1.10 -21.24 -1.96
C ALA A 540 1.29 -21.63 -3.43
N ALA A 541 0.23 -22.13 -4.10
CA ALA A 541 0.27 -22.46 -5.52
C ALA A 541 0.42 -21.24 -6.45
N ILE A 542 -0.01 -20.05 -6.02
CA ILE A 542 0.16 -18.80 -6.79
C ILE A 542 1.57 -18.21 -6.62
N ARG A 543 2.21 -18.47 -5.47
CA ARG A 543 3.57 -17.97 -5.17
C ARG A 543 4.69 -18.86 -5.77
N GLN A 544 4.35 -20.04 -6.26
CA GLN A 544 5.24 -20.93 -7.02
C GLN A 544 5.19 -20.57 -8.50
#